data_AF-A0A928T5P4-F1
#
_entry.id   AF-A0A928T5P4-F1
#
_cell.length_a   1.000
_cell.length_b   1.000
_cell.length_c   1.000
_cell.angle_alpha   90.00
_cell.angle_beta   90.00
_cell.angle_gamma   90.00
#
_symmetry.space_group_name_H-M   'P 1'
#
loop_
_entity.id
_entity.type
_entity.pdbx_description
1 polymer ?
#
loop_
_entity_poly.entity_id
_entity_poly.type
_entity_poly.pdbx_seq_one_letter_code
_entity_poly.pdbx_strand_id
1 'polypeptide(L)'
;MNSERLQFTTDDGLALHYKTWNVQGASKALVLLHRGHEHADRWDTVVPSLAMPDTAIYAWEARGHGQSPGRRGHAAGFMEYVRDLDTFFHHLQKTHGLVPERTVVVAHSVGAVIAATWVHDFAPRIAGLVLATPALEVNLIVPGALTSIRAMQKLKADATIKSYVRGSWLTRDLSAAAAYDADKTISKDISAKILVDLFDSAQRVISDAEVMDRPLLLFSAGADKVVKKHAIDALYTNYGCEQKTHLTLKGARHAIFHDLCRDEVCGAIKRFAERCLANFTPPRLEADLSHPATNAEFADLKKPLPSPSLKGLSFILQRASLGTLGRLSQGIRIGHATGFDSGESLDYVYENKARGNLLLGKVIDYFYINAIGWRGIRQRRACMNQALRWALKQIRESGMPLQLMDIAGGAGRYLLDVLDEPDLKILCRDWSESALATGRATAQQMGLTDRITHVRGDAFDESSLASVEPKPSIGVVSGLYELFPDNERLQRSLRGLFSAVNPGGWLIYTGQPWHPQVEMIARTLTNRDGQYWVMRRRPQGEMDALVEQAGFKKEKQWIDDFGIFTVSIARKPAL
;
A
#
# COMPACT_ATOMS: atom_id res chain seq x y z
N MET A 1 24.53 22.01 -15.42
CA MET A 1 23.55 21.11 -16.06
C MET A 1 22.24 21.84 -16.14
N ASN A 2 21.59 21.84 -17.30
CA ASN A 2 20.29 22.50 -17.45
C ASN A 2 19.20 21.58 -16.92
N SER A 3 18.25 22.15 -16.19
CA SER A 3 17.04 21.47 -15.74
C SER A 3 15.86 21.85 -16.60
N GLU A 4 14.94 20.92 -16.85
CA GLU A 4 13.61 21.22 -17.38
C GLU A 4 12.55 20.98 -16.30
N ARG A 5 11.48 21.78 -16.29
CA ARG A 5 10.34 21.60 -15.39
C ARG A 5 9.13 21.13 -16.21
N LEU A 6 8.58 19.99 -15.81
CA LEU A 6 7.48 19.31 -16.49
C LEU A 6 6.34 19.05 -15.49
N GLN A 7 5.24 18.50 -15.99
CA GLN A 7 4.09 18.11 -15.20
C GLN A 7 3.65 16.67 -15.50
N PHE A 8 3.06 16.01 -14.52
CA PHE A 8 2.34 14.74 -14.69
C PHE A 8 0.97 14.83 -14.03
N THR A 9 0.02 14.02 -14.47
CA THR A 9 -1.34 13.99 -13.91
C THR A 9 -1.49 12.81 -12.96
N THR A 10 -1.94 13.08 -11.74
CA THR A 10 -2.25 12.05 -10.72
C THR A 10 -3.58 11.36 -11.02
N ASP A 11 -3.87 10.26 -10.32
CA ASP A 11 -5.12 9.50 -10.50
C ASP A 11 -6.38 10.32 -10.18
N ASP A 12 -6.29 11.31 -9.28
CA ASP A 12 -7.38 12.27 -8.96
C ASP A 12 -7.43 13.48 -9.91
N GLY A 13 -6.61 13.49 -10.97
CA GLY A 13 -6.62 14.50 -12.03
C GLY A 13 -5.80 15.77 -11.73
N LEU A 14 -4.98 15.77 -10.68
CA LEU A 14 -4.15 16.91 -10.31
C LEU A 14 -2.85 16.93 -11.12
N ALA A 15 -2.53 18.08 -11.75
CA ALA A 15 -1.27 18.26 -12.46
C ALA A 15 -0.14 18.66 -11.50
N LEU A 16 0.75 17.73 -11.18
CA LEU A 16 1.89 17.94 -10.29
C LEU A 16 3.16 18.19 -11.08
N HIS A 17 4.05 19.03 -10.54
CA HIS A 17 5.32 19.36 -11.16
C HIS A 17 6.43 18.35 -10.83
N TYR A 18 7.42 18.28 -11.71
CA TYR A 18 8.71 17.64 -11.44
C TYR A 18 9.80 18.29 -12.30
N LYS A 19 11.07 18.04 -11.95
CA LYS A 19 12.23 18.51 -12.73
C LYS A 19 13.02 17.35 -13.31
N THR A 20 13.71 17.61 -14.41
CA THR A 20 14.54 16.61 -15.08
C THR A 20 15.95 17.12 -15.40
N TRP A 21 16.91 16.20 -15.43
CA TRP A 21 18.27 16.43 -15.91
C TRP A 21 18.78 15.20 -16.66
N ASN A 22 19.55 15.40 -17.74
CA ASN A 22 20.22 14.34 -18.50
C ASN A 22 19.30 13.19 -18.96
N VAL A 23 18.08 13.50 -19.40
CA VAL A 23 17.08 12.49 -19.79
C VAL A 23 17.42 11.82 -21.12
N GLN A 24 17.87 12.61 -22.10
CA GLN A 24 18.05 12.14 -23.47
C GLN A 24 19.11 11.03 -23.55
N GLY A 25 18.69 9.85 -24.00
CA GLY A 25 19.56 8.70 -24.24
C GLY A 25 20.02 7.95 -22.99
N ALA A 26 19.50 8.30 -21.80
CA ALA A 26 19.91 7.65 -20.56
C ALA A 26 19.24 6.29 -20.35
N SER A 27 20.01 5.27 -19.97
CA SER A 27 19.53 3.93 -19.68
C SER A 27 19.28 3.67 -18.19
N LYS A 28 19.74 4.56 -17.30
CA LYS A 28 19.60 4.48 -15.84
C LYS A 28 18.85 5.70 -15.32
N ALA A 29 18.27 5.61 -14.13
CA ALA A 29 17.62 6.75 -13.51
C ALA A 29 17.89 6.89 -12.00
N LEU A 30 17.95 8.13 -11.54
CA LEU A 30 17.75 8.51 -10.14
C LEU A 30 16.42 9.26 -10.02
N VAL A 31 15.59 8.86 -9.07
CA VAL A 31 14.35 9.57 -8.72
C VAL A 31 14.50 10.20 -7.35
N LEU A 32 14.44 11.53 -7.27
CA LEU A 32 14.72 12.32 -6.08
C LEU A 32 13.42 12.80 -5.42
N LEU A 33 13.24 12.51 -4.14
CA LEU A 33 12.08 12.97 -3.35
C LEU A 33 12.52 13.95 -2.25
N HIS A 34 11.98 15.16 -2.29
CA HIS A 34 12.36 16.25 -1.38
C HIS A 34 11.88 16.02 0.07
N ARG A 35 12.37 16.86 0.99
CA ARG A 35 11.91 16.87 2.39
C ARG A 35 10.53 17.46 2.56
N GLY A 36 9.93 17.26 3.74
CA GLY A 36 8.75 18.03 4.12
C GLY A 36 9.01 19.54 4.01
N HIS A 37 7.98 20.30 3.63
CA HIS A 37 8.00 21.76 3.44
C HIS A 37 8.78 22.28 2.21
N GLU A 38 9.76 21.53 1.70
CA GLU A 38 10.57 21.91 0.53
C GLU A 38 9.90 21.58 -0.82
N HIS A 39 10.64 21.68 -1.91
CA HIS A 39 10.17 21.50 -3.29
C HIS A 39 11.34 21.09 -4.20
N ALA A 40 11.07 20.81 -5.48
CA ALA A 40 12.03 20.17 -6.38
C ALA A 40 13.23 21.06 -6.75
N ASP A 41 13.10 22.40 -6.73
CA ASP A 41 14.22 23.30 -7.10
C ASP A 41 15.40 23.22 -6.13
N ARG A 42 15.18 22.76 -4.89
CA ARG A 42 16.27 22.57 -3.92
C ARG A 42 17.33 21.60 -4.44
N TRP A 43 16.94 20.66 -5.31
CA TRP A 43 17.86 19.71 -5.94
C TRP A 43 18.84 20.34 -6.93
N ASP A 44 18.60 21.56 -7.43
CA ASP A 44 19.48 22.23 -8.41
C ASP A 44 20.94 22.32 -7.93
N THR A 45 21.12 22.54 -6.63
CA THR A 45 22.45 22.67 -5.99
C THR A 45 23.11 21.34 -5.64
N VAL A 46 22.38 20.23 -5.75
CA VAL A 46 22.80 18.88 -5.33
C VAL A 46 23.05 17.98 -6.54
N VAL A 47 22.24 18.11 -7.59
CA VAL A 47 22.31 17.32 -8.83
C VAL A 47 23.73 17.27 -9.43
N PRO A 48 24.52 18.36 -9.49
CA PRO A 48 25.89 18.29 -9.98
C PRO A 48 26.77 17.27 -9.23
N SER A 49 26.58 17.09 -7.92
CA SER A 49 27.34 16.13 -7.11
C SER A 49 26.83 14.68 -7.27
N LEU A 50 25.55 14.51 -7.67
CA LEU A 50 24.90 13.22 -7.90
C LEU A 50 24.99 12.73 -9.35
N ALA A 51 25.36 13.60 -10.29
CA ALA A 51 25.46 13.25 -11.70
C ALA A 51 26.36 12.02 -11.93
N MET A 52 25.84 11.10 -12.74
CA MET A 52 26.53 9.88 -13.18
C MET A 52 26.39 9.75 -14.70
N PRO A 53 27.34 9.08 -15.38
CA PRO A 53 27.19 8.77 -16.80
C PRO A 53 25.91 7.98 -17.08
N ASP A 54 25.27 8.24 -18.22
CA ASP A 54 24.13 7.45 -18.71
C ASP A 54 22.97 7.36 -17.68
N THR A 55 22.77 8.43 -16.89
CA THR A 55 21.78 8.46 -15.80
C THR A 55 20.91 9.69 -15.88
N ALA A 56 19.63 9.49 -16.14
CA ALA A 56 18.59 10.51 -16.02
C ALA A 56 18.32 10.79 -14.54
N ILE A 57 18.00 12.04 -14.21
CA ILE A 57 17.59 12.43 -12.86
C ILE A 57 16.22 13.07 -12.94
N TYR A 58 15.30 12.62 -12.10
CA TYR A 58 13.95 13.14 -11.98
C TYR A 58 13.73 13.60 -10.54
N ALA A 59 13.37 14.86 -10.31
CA ALA A 59 13.03 15.35 -8.99
C ALA A 59 11.53 15.61 -8.89
N TRP A 60 10.85 14.79 -8.08
CA TRP A 60 9.42 14.92 -7.81
C TRP A 60 9.11 16.19 -7.01
N GLU A 61 7.98 16.85 -7.27
CA GLU A 61 7.44 17.92 -6.42
C GLU A 61 6.04 17.54 -5.92
N ALA A 62 5.95 17.20 -4.63
CA ALA A 62 4.72 16.68 -4.03
C ALA A 62 3.56 17.69 -4.10
N ARG A 63 2.32 17.18 -4.11
CA ARG A 63 1.13 18.05 -4.00
C ARG A 63 1.23 19.02 -2.81
N GLY A 64 0.77 20.25 -3.01
CA GLY A 64 0.83 21.32 -2.01
C GLY A 64 2.23 21.88 -1.73
N HIS A 65 3.26 21.52 -2.49
CA HIS A 65 4.64 22.00 -2.32
C HIS A 65 5.14 22.74 -3.56
N GLY A 66 6.01 23.74 -3.38
CA GLY A 66 6.59 24.50 -4.51
C GLY A 66 5.53 25.05 -5.48
N GLN A 67 5.67 24.67 -6.75
CA GLN A 67 4.74 25.03 -7.83
C GLN A 67 3.59 24.03 -7.97
N SER A 68 3.71 22.82 -7.43
CA SER A 68 2.61 21.85 -7.38
C SER A 68 1.38 22.42 -6.63
N PRO A 69 0.17 22.28 -7.22
CA PRO A 69 -1.06 22.83 -6.68
C PRO A 69 -1.53 22.10 -5.41
N GLY A 70 -2.57 22.65 -4.77
CA GLY A 70 -3.16 22.13 -3.54
C GLY A 70 -2.85 22.99 -2.32
N ARG A 71 -3.57 22.74 -1.22
CA ARG A 71 -3.34 23.44 0.04
C ARG A 71 -1.94 23.11 0.57
N ARG A 72 -1.21 24.12 1.01
CA ARG A 72 0.16 23.97 1.48
C ARG A 72 0.27 22.99 2.66
N GLY A 73 1.21 22.05 2.54
CA GLY A 73 1.46 21.01 3.55
C GLY A 73 0.27 20.08 3.84
N HIS A 74 -0.67 19.95 2.90
CA HIS A 74 -1.90 19.20 3.09
C HIS A 74 -2.21 18.27 1.91
N ALA A 75 -2.76 17.10 2.22
CA ALA A 75 -3.43 16.19 1.30
C ALA A 75 -4.62 15.53 2.02
N ALA A 76 -5.45 14.81 1.27
CA ALA A 76 -6.60 14.07 1.82
C ALA A 76 -6.20 13.04 2.88
N GLY A 77 -4.95 12.54 2.84
CA GLY A 77 -4.29 11.70 3.83
C GLY A 77 -2.84 11.47 3.41
N PHE A 78 -2.02 10.87 4.28
CA PHE A 78 -0.60 10.61 3.94
C PHE A 78 -0.44 9.66 2.75
N MET A 79 -1.30 8.64 2.64
CA MET A 79 -1.29 7.67 1.54
C MET A 79 -1.51 8.31 0.16
N GLU A 80 -2.06 9.52 0.10
CA GLU A 80 -2.19 10.25 -1.17
C GLU A 80 -0.82 10.56 -1.79
N TYR A 81 0.17 10.94 -0.97
CA TYR A 81 1.54 11.14 -1.45
C TYR A 81 2.18 9.86 -1.96
N VAL A 82 1.83 8.72 -1.38
CA VAL A 82 2.33 7.39 -1.77
C VAL A 82 1.72 6.98 -3.12
N ARG A 83 0.41 7.20 -3.30
CA ARG A 83 -0.28 6.98 -4.59
C ARG A 83 0.22 7.92 -5.68
N ASP A 84 0.52 9.17 -5.35
CA ASP A 84 1.13 10.12 -6.28
C ASP A 84 2.51 9.66 -6.74
N LEU A 85 3.33 9.13 -5.83
CA LEU A 85 4.65 8.61 -6.17
C LEU A 85 4.54 7.41 -7.12
N ASP A 86 3.61 6.50 -6.85
CA ASP A 86 3.33 5.36 -7.73
C ASP A 86 2.87 5.83 -9.12
N THR A 87 1.96 6.81 -9.17
CA THR A 87 1.49 7.41 -10.42
C THR A 87 2.63 8.12 -11.17
N PHE A 88 3.51 8.81 -10.45
CA PHE A 88 4.68 9.46 -11.01
C PHE A 88 5.63 8.44 -11.65
N PHE A 89 5.87 7.31 -10.99
CA PHE A 89 6.72 6.25 -11.53
C PHE A 89 6.16 5.69 -12.84
N HIS A 90 4.87 5.38 -12.89
CA HIS A 90 4.19 4.94 -14.11
C HIS A 90 4.24 6.01 -15.22
N HIS A 91 4.08 7.29 -14.87
CA HIS A 91 4.25 8.41 -15.82
C HIS A 91 5.66 8.45 -16.41
N LEU A 92 6.70 8.27 -15.59
CA LEU A 92 8.09 8.24 -16.07
C LEU A 92 8.36 7.02 -16.97
N GLN A 93 7.80 5.86 -16.66
CA GLN A 93 7.90 4.68 -17.52
C GLN A 93 7.28 4.95 -18.90
N LYS A 94 6.08 5.53 -18.93
CA LYS A 94 5.35 5.82 -20.17
C LYS A 94 5.98 6.95 -20.99
N THR A 95 6.40 8.03 -20.34
CA THR A 95 6.80 9.27 -21.01
C THR A 95 8.30 9.31 -21.32
N HIS A 96 9.12 8.74 -20.45
CA HIS A 96 10.59 8.80 -20.55
C HIS A 96 11.23 7.42 -20.74
N GLY A 97 10.45 6.35 -20.87
CA GLY A 97 10.98 4.99 -21.02
C GLY A 97 11.75 4.51 -19.79
N LEU A 98 11.46 5.06 -18.61
CA LEU A 98 12.11 4.66 -17.36
C LEU A 98 11.93 3.15 -17.14
N VAL A 99 13.01 2.45 -16.79
CA VAL A 99 12.98 1.03 -16.42
C VAL A 99 13.14 0.93 -14.90
N PRO A 100 12.14 0.44 -14.15
CA PRO A 100 12.22 0.34 -12.70
C PRO A 100 13.47 -0.39 -12.21
N GLU A 101 13.82 -1.50 -12.84
CA GLU A 101 14.99 -2.34 -12.53
C GLU A 101 16.32 -1.61 -12.75
N ARG A 102 16.30 -0.46 -13.43
CA ARG A 102 17.46 0.42 -13.68
C ARG A 102 17.31 1.77 -12.99
N THR A 103 16.50 1.83 -11.94
CA THR A 103 16.20 3.07 -11.21
C THR A 103 16.54 2.95 -9.74
N VAL A 104 17.20 3.97 -9.19
CA VAL A 104 17.42 4.13 -7.75
C VAL A 104 16.61 5.31 -7.24
N VAL A 105 15.85 5.11 -6.16
CA VAL A 105 15.08 6.17 -5.52
C VAL A 105 15.90 6.77 -4.38
N VAL A 106 16.05 8.09 -4.38
CA VAL A 106 16.75 8.86 -3.36
C VAL A 106 15.78 9.79 -2.68
N ALA A 107 15.48 9.54 -1.42
CA ALA A 107 14.41 10.22 -0.73
C ALA A 107 14.88 10.80 0.60
N HIS A 108 14.41 12.00 0.93
CA HIS A 108 14.87 12.75 2.11
C HIS A 108 13.73 13.03 3.09
N SER A 109 13.93 12.76 4.39
CA SER A 109 13.00 13.14 5.47
C SER A 109 11.58 12.60 5.24
N VAL A 110 10.57 13.46 5.08
CA VAL A 110 9.19 13.04 4.75
C VAL A 110 9.12 12.28 3.43
N GLY A 111 9.86 12.71 2.39
CA GLY A 111 9.98 11.98 1.13
C GLY A 111 10.51 10.56 1.33
N ALA A 112 11.41 10.36 2.30
CA ALA A 112 11.95 9.05 2.64
C ALA A 112 10.91 8.13 3.31
N VAL A 113 10.00 8.69 4.12
CA VAL A 113 8.87 7.91 4.65
C VAL A 113 7.91 7.54 3.52
N ILE A 114 7.62 8.47 2.58
CA ILE A 114 6.79 8.19 1.41
C ILE A 114 7.39 7.06 0.57
N ALA A 115 8.68 7.10 0.28
CA ALA A 115 9.36 6.04 -0.47
C ALA A 115 9.38 4.71 0.27
N ALA A 116 9.62 4.70 1.59
CA ALA A 116 9.61 3.48 2.39
C ALA A 116 8.20 2.86 2.44
N THR A 117 7.16 3.67 2.62
CA THR A 117 5.76 3.22 2.57
C THR A 117 5.40 2.71 1.17
N TRP A 118 5.81 3.39 0.11
CA TRP A 118 5.60 2.93 -1.27
C TRP A 118 6.28 1.58 -1.52
N VAL A 119 7.52 1.39 -1.06
CA VAL A 119 8.22 0.12 -1.22
C VAL A 119 7.55 -1.02 -0.45
N HIS A 120 7.07 -0.74 0.76
CA HIS A 120 6.31 -1.70 1.56
C HIS A 120 4.97 -2.08 0.89
N ASP A 121 4.24 -1.10 0.38
CA ASP A 121 2.85 -1.26 -0.05
C ASP A 121 2.70 -1.71 -1.50
N PHE A 122 3.60 -1.29 -2.40
CA PHE A 122 3.53 -1.54 -3.84
C PHE A 122 4.58 -2.53 -4.33
N ALA A 123 5.61 -2.82 -3.52
CA ALA A 123 6.75 -3.68 -3.86
C ALA A 123 7.36 -3.39 -5.26
N PRO A 124 7.68 -2.12 -5.57
CA PRO A 124 8.17 -1.74 -6.88
C PRO A 124 9.54 -2.36 -7.15
N ARG A 125 9.79 -2.75 -8.41
CA ARG A 125 11.02 -3.43 -8.84
C ARG A 125 12.22 -2.49 -9.02
N ILE A 126 12.37 -1.51 -8.14
CA ILE A 126 13.50 -0.57 -8.17
C ILE A 126 14.83 -1.27 -7.89
N ALA A 127 15.91 -0.78 -8.47
CA ALA A 127 17.26 -1.30 -8.27
C ALA A 127 17.76 -1.07 -6.83
N GLY A 128 17.39 0.05 -6.22
CA GLY A 128 17.80 0.37 -4.86
C GLY A 128 17.04 1.56 -4.27
N LEU A 129 17.02 1.60 -2.95
CA LEU A 129 16.35 2.61 -2.13
C LEU A 129 17.38 3.34 -1.27
N VAL A 130 17.43 4.67 -1.37
CA VAL A 130 18.23 5.53 -0.50
C VAL A 130 17.29 6.36 0.38
N LEU A 131 17.41 6.18 1.68
CA LEU A 131 16.64 6.90 2.68
C LEU A 131 17.56 7.84 3.48
N ALA A 132 17.49 9.14 3.19
CA ALA A 132 18.23 10.17 3.89
C ALA A 132 17.44 10.69 5.09
N THR A 133 17.96 10.50 6.30
CA THR A 133 17.40 11.00 7.58
C THR A 133 15.86 10.91 7.63
N PRO A 134 15.27 9.72 7.44
CA PRO A 134 13.84 9.58 7.22
C PRO A 134 13.04 10.05 8.43
N ALA A 135 11.92 10.73 8.19
CA ALA A 135 11.06 11.31 9.23
C ALA A 135 10.14 10.27 9.91
N LEU A 136 10.72 9.12 10.27
CA LEU A 136 10.00 7.99 10.86
C LEU A 136 9.45 8.32 12.25
N GLU A 137 10.19 9.12 13.00
CA GLU A 137 9.70 9.72 14.24
C GLU A 137 10.21 11.16 14.35
N VAL A 138 9.28 12.10 14.22
CA VAL A 138 9.56 13.53 14.37
C VAL A 138 9.73 13.87 15.84
N ASN A 139 10.76 14.66 16.14
CA ASN A 139 11.03 15.14 17.48
C ASN A 139 10.07 16.30 17.85
N LEU A 140 8.89 15.94 18.36
CA LEU A 140 7.92 16.90 18.91
C LEU A 140 8.39 17.36 20.30
N ILE A 141 8.77 18.64 20.41
CA ILE A 141 9.34 19.22 21.64
C ILE A 141 8.36 19.14 22.83
N VAL A 142 7.06 19.22 22.55
CA VAL A 142 5.99 19.25 23.56
C VAL A 142 5.59 17.80 23.93
N PRO A 143 5.72 17.39 25.21
CA PRO A 143 5.25 16.08 25.66
C PRO A 143 3.75 15.87 25.37
N GLY A 144 3.38 14.69 24.89
CA GLY A 144 1.98 14.39 24.54
C GLY A 144 1.44 15.11 23.29
N ALA A 145 2.29 15.84 22.54
CA ALA A 145 1.87 16.59 21.36
C ALA A 145 1.09 15.74 20.35
N LEU A 146 1.56 14.52 20.04
CA LEU A 146 0.88 13.66 19.08
C LEU A 146 -0.55 13.32 19.53
N THR A 147 -0.75 13.03 20.82
CA THR A 147 -2.08 12.76 21.39
C THR A 147 -2.99 13.98 21.27
N SER A 148 -2.47 15.16 21.59
CA SER A 148 -3.21 16.42 21.45
C SER A 148 -3.57 16.73 20.00
N ILE A 149 -2.65 16.47 19.06
CA ILE A 149 -2.88 16.66 17.62
C ILE A 149 -3.97 15.70 17.11
N ARG A 150 -3.95 14.43 17.54
CA ARG A 150 -5.02 13.47 17.23
C ARG A 150 -6.38 13.91 17.75
N ALA A 151 -6.44 14.44 18.98
CA ALA A 151 -7.67 14.96 19.55
C ALA A 151 -8.18 16.19 18.76
N MET A 152 -7.27 17.13 18.45
CA MET A 152 -7.59 18.32 17.65
C MET A 152 -8.11 17.95 16.25
N GLN A 153 -7.50 16.97 15.58
CA GLN A 153 -7.93 16.49 14.26
C GLN A 153 -9.39 15.99 14.27
N LYS A 154 -9.83 15.32 15.36
CA LYS A 154 -11.21 14.83 15.50
C LYS A 154 -12.22 15.98 15.66
N LEU A 155 -11.80 17.09 16.25
CA LEU A 155 -12.64 18.28 16.46
C LEU A 155 -12.64 19.21 15.25
N LYS A 156 -11.49 19.34 14.59
CA LYS A 156 -11.25 20.22 13.45
C LYS A 156 -10.42 19.50 12.40
N ALA A 157 -11.10 18.92 11.40
CA ALA A 157 -10.48 18.10 10.36
C ALA A 157 -9.43 18.85 9.53
N ASP A 158 -9.56 20.17 9.39
CA ASP A 158 -8.70 21.04 8.61
C ASP A 158 -7.58 21.71 9.45
N ALA A 159 -7.37 21.26 10.69
CA ALA A 159 -6.36 21.80 11.59
C ALA A 159 -4.94 21.71 11.02
N THR A 160 -4.13 22.73 11.31
CA THR A 160 -2.76 22.89 10.80
C THR A 160 -1.81 23.18 11.96
N ILE A 161 -0.62 22.59 11.89
CA ILE A 161 0.49 22.80 12.80
C ILE A 161 1.56 23.60 12.06
N LYS A 162 2.07 24.64 12.70
CA LYS A 162 3.18 25.43 12.17
C LYS A 162 4.50 24.82 12.62
N SER A 163 5.35 24.49 11.66
CA SER A 163 6.69 23.98 11.90
C SER A 163 7.58 25.05 12.54
N TYR A 164 8.27 24.68 13.61
CA TYR A 164 9.25 25.52 14.31
C TYR A 164 10.69 25.34 13.76
N VAL A 165 10.86 24.49 12.74
CA VAL A 165 12.17 24.18 12.16
C VAL A 165 12.73 25.40 11.41
N ARG A 166 13.99 25.75 11.71
CA ARG A 166 14.75 26.85 11.09
C ARG A 166 15.94 26.30 10.32
N GLY A 167 16.48 27.06 9.36
CA GLY A 167 17.66 26.66 8.58
C GLY A 167 18.84 26.21 9.45
N SER A 168 19.07 26.86 10.58
CA SER A 168 20.13 26.51 11.55
C SER A 168 19.95 25.16 12.25
N TRP A 169 18.76 24.56 12.23
CA TRP A 169 18.53 23.19 12.71
C TRP A 169 18.78 22.16 11.61
N LEU A 170 18.71 22.61 10.36
CA LEU A 170 18.75 21.78 9.18
C LEU A 170 20.17 21.55 8.69
N THR A 171 21.03 22.56 8.70
CA THR A 171 22.37 22.44 8.12
C THR A 171 23.41 23.21 8.95
N ARG A 172 24.67 22.76 8.91
CA ARG A 172 25.82 23.53 9.43
C ARG A 172 26.30 24.61 8.46
N ASP A 173 25.96 24.50 7.17
CA ASP A 173 26.27 25.51 6.17
C ASP A 173 25.38 26.74 6.36
N LEU A 174 26.01 27.87 6.70
CA LEU A 174 25.31 29.12 7.01
C LEU A 174 24.61 29.71 5.78
N SER A 175 25.18 29.55 4.58
CA SER A 175 24.58 30.01 3.33
C SER A 175 23.34 29.17 3.00
N ALA A 176 23.45 27.85 3.09
CA ALA A 176 22.32 26.96 2.84
C ALA A 176 21.19 27.16 3.87
N ALA A 177 21.53 27.44 5.13
CA ALA A 177 20.56 27.81 6.17
C ALA A 177 19.84 29.13 5.83
N ALA A 178 20.58 30.17 5.46
CA ALA A 178 20.00 31.46 5.09
C ALA A 178 19.11 31.35 3.85
N ALA A 179 19.54 30.58 2.84
CA ALA A 179 18.75 30.32 1.64
C ALA A 179 17.43 29.60 1.97
N TYR A 180 17.44 28.62 2.89
CA TYR A 180 16.22 27.97 3.36
C TYR A 180 15.29 28.94 4.07
N ASP A 181 15.81 29.77 4.97
CA ASP A 181 14.98 30.69 5.76
C ASP A 181 14.40 31.85 4.92
N ALA A 182 15.06 32.23 3.81
CA ALA A 182 14.62 33.27 2.90
C ALA A 182 13.62 32.78 1.82
N ASP A 183 13.51 31.48 1.60
CA ASP A 183 12.66 30.90 0.56
C ASP A 183 11.17 30.99 0.92
N LYS A 184 10.43 31.82 0.20
CA LYS A 184 8.99 32.03 0.41
C LYS A 184 8.13 30.91 -0.16
N THR A 185 8.68 30.02 -0.99
CA THR A 185 7.97 28.87 -1.55
C THR A 185 7.98 27.68 -0.61
N ILE A 186 8.82 27.71 0.43
CA ILE A 186 8.82 26.75 1.54
C ILE A 186 7.67 27.06 2.49
N SER A 187 6.67 26.19 2.53
CA SER A 187 5.56 26.31 3.47
C SER A 187 5.91 25.69 4.82
N LYS A 188 5.92 26.49 5.88
CA LYS A 188 6.13 25.99 7.25
C LYS A 188 4.90 25.31 7.86
N ASP A 189 3.77 25.31 7.17
CA ASP A 189 2.53 24.70 7.64
C ASP A 189 2.47 23.22 7.24
N ILE A 190 1.99 22.38 8.17
CA ILE A 190 1.65 20.98 7.92
C ILE A 190 0.27 20.67 8.51
N SER A 191 -0.57 19.96 7.77
CA SER A 191 -1.87 19.56 8.30
C SER A 191 -1.71 18.58 9.47
N ALA A 192 -2.55 18.72 10.50
CA ALA A 192 -2.57 17.81 11.65
C ALA A 192 -2.78 16.35 11.21
N LYS A 193 -3.63 16.16 10.19
CA LYS A 193 -3.90 14.85 9.60
C LYS A 193 -2.64 14.24 8.94
N ILE A 194 -1.91 15.02 8.14
CA ILE A 194 -0.69 14.51 7.49
C ILE A 194 0.36 14.15 8.54
N LEU A 195 0.53 14.95 9.59
CA LEU A 195 1.48 14.65 10.65
C LEU A 195 1.15 13.36 11.43
N VAL A 196 -0.14 13.14 11.73
CA VAL A 196 -0.61 11.91 12.40
C VAL A 196 -0.47 10.70 11.48
N ASP A 197 -0.97 10.80 10.25
CA ASP A 197 -0.94 9.70 9.28
C ASP A 197 0.51 9.32 8.88
N LEU A 198 1.41 10.30 8.79
CA LEU A 198 2.86 10.09 8.59
C LEU A 198 3.43 9.23 9.72
N PHE A 199 3.14 9.59 10.97
CA PHE A 199 3.63 8.85 12.14
C PHE A 199 3.07 7.42 12.15
N ASP A 200 1.76 7.27 11.90
CA ASP A 200 1.12 5.94 11.87
C ASP A 200 1.69 5.07 10.75
N SER A 201 1.93 5.63 9.57
CA SER A 201 2.55 4.93 8.45
C SER A 201 4.00 4.56 8.72
N ALA A 202 4.77 5.44 9.36
CA ALA A 202 6.15 5.16 9.74
C ALA A 202 6.25 4.03 10.76
N GLN A 203 5.40 4.02 11.80
CA GLN A 203 5.39 2.95 12.79
C GLN A 203 5.01 1.61 12.16
N ARG A 204 4.01 1.61 11.26
CA ARG A 204 3.64 0.44 10.47
C ARG A 204 4.83 -0.11 9.67
N VAL A 205 5.48 0.75 8.87
CA VAL A 205 6.62 0.35 8.04
C VAL A 205 7.80 -0.16 8.87
N ILE A 206 8.12 0.47 10.02
CA ILE A 206 9.17 -0.04 10.92
C ILE A 206 8.81 -1.42 11.47
N SER A 207 7.56 -1.59 11.91
CA SER A 207 7.10 -2.84 12.54
C SER A 207 7.08 -4.02 11.58
N ASP A 208 6.93 -3.76 10.27
CA ASP A 208 6.81 -4.78 9.23
C ASP A 208 7.95 -4.73 8.20
N ALA A 209 9.06 -4.05 8.52
CA ALA A 209 10.15 -3.81 7.56
C ALA A 209 10.83 -5.10 7.06
N GLU A 210 10.61 -6.24 7.72
CA GLU A 210 11.13 -7.56 7.35
C GLU A 210 10.60 -8.01 5.99
N VAL A 211 9.49 -7.45 5.52
CA VAL A 211 8.93 -7.77 4.20
C VAL A 211 9.54 -6.95 3.07
N MET A 212 10.36 -5.93 3.38
CA MET A 212 10.98 -5.05 2.40
C MET A 212 12.30 -5.65 1.90
N ASP A 213 12.40 -5.90 0.60
CA ASP A 213 13.47 -6.70 -0.01
C ASP A 213 14.40 -5.91 -0.95
N ARG A 214 14.14 -4.61 -1.16
CA ARG A 214 14.95 -3.75 -2.04
C ARG A 214 16.26 -3.37 -1.37
N PRO A 215 17.42 -3.39 -2.06
CA PRO A 215 18.69 -2.92 -1.51
C PRO A 215 18.54 -1.53 -0.88
N LEU A 216 19.14 -1.31 0.30
CA LEU A 216 18.94 -0.12 1.11
C LEU A 216 20.25 0.60 1.43
N LEU A 217 20.30 1.90 1.17
CA LEU A 217 21.27 2.81 1.77
C LEU A 217 20.53 3.79 2.69
N LEU A 218 20.76 3.65 3.99
CA LEU A 218 20.13 4.46 5.02
C LEU A 218 21.15 5.45 5.58
N PHE A 219 20.75 6.71 5.73
CA PHE A 219 21.55 7.72 6.41
C PHE A 219 20.86 8.20 7.68
N SER A 220 21.64 8.37 8.75
CA SER A 220 21.27 9.18 9.91
C SER A 220 22.26 10.32 10.12
N ALA A 221 21.78 11.41 10.70
CA ALA A 221 22.58 12.57 11.03
C ALA A 221 22.92 12.56 12.53
N GLY A 222 24.20 12.68 12.88
CA GLY A 222 24.68 12.54 14.25
C GLY A 222 24.26 13.69 15.19
N ALA A 223 23.87 14.84 14.64
CA ALA A 223 23.38 15.99 15.39
C ALA A 223 21.97 16.42 14.91
N ASP A 224 21.15 15.46 14.47
CA ASP A 224 19.77 15.72 14.04
C ASP A 224 18.89 16.18 15.21
N LYS A 225 18.20 17.30 15.03
CA LYS A 225 17.24 17.85 16.01
C LYS A 225 15.78 17.67 15.57
N VAL A 226 15.55 17.20 14.35
CA VAL A 226 14.24 17.12 13.71
C VAL A 226 13.64 15.73 13.85
N VAL A 227 14.44 14.68 13.72
CA VAL A 227 13.97 13.29 13.79
C VAL A 227 14.77 12.50 14.82
N LYS A 228 14.18 11.44 15.37
CA LYS A 228 14.84 10.60 16.37
C LYS A 228 15.57 9.43 15.71
N LYS A 229 16.87 9.31 15.99
CA LYS A 229 17.73 8.26 15.41
C LYS A 229 17.25 6.84 15.72
N HIS A 230 16.68 6.58 16.89
CA HIS A 230 16.29 5.23 17.28
C HIS A 230 15.23 4.61 16.33
N ALA A 231 14.33 5.40 15.74
CA ALA A 231 13.37 4.91 14.75
C ALA A 231 14.06 4.52 13.43
N ILE A 232 15.13 5.23 13.06
CA ILE A 232 15.99 4.90 11.91
C ILE A 232 16.76 3.60 12.18
N ASP A 233 17.31 3.45 13.39
CA ASP A 233 17.98 2.22 13.81
C ASP A 233 17.03 1.01 13.82
N ALA A 234 15.79 1.20 14.29
CA ALA A 234 14.75 0.17 14.28
C ALA A 234 14.38 -0.26 12.86
N LEU A 235 14.17 0.70 11.94
CA LEU A 235 13.95 0.38 10.53
C LEU A 235 15.11 -0.46 9.97
N TYR A 236 16.35 -0.04 10.17
CA TYR A 236 17.52 -0.77 9.68
C TYR A 236 17.60 -2.19 10.23
N THR A 237 17.36 -2.35 11.52
CA THR A 237 17.42 -3.64 12.22
C THR A 237 16.41 -4.60 11.62
N ASN A 238 15.16 -4.14 11.47
CA ASN A 238 14.05 -4.96 10.99
C ASN A 238 14.05 -5.15 9.47
N TYR A 239 14.79 -4.35 8.70
CA TYR A 239 14.70 -4.37 7.24
C TYR A 239 15.06 -5.74 6.62
N GLY A 240 14.20 -6.28 5.75
CA GLY A 240 14.30 -7.66 5.24
C GLY A 240 15.45 -7.92 4.26
N CYS A 241 15.92 -6.91 3.52
CA CYS A 241 17.02 -7.08 2.58
C CYS A 241 18.39 -7.16 3.28
N GLU A 242 19.20 -8.16 2.93
CA GLU A 242 20.59 -8.27 3.39
C GLU A 242 21.51 -7.23 2.75
N GLN A 243 21.20 -6.77 1.54
CA GLN A 243 21.94 -5.70 0.86
C GLN A 243 21.56 -4.32 1.42
N LYS A 244 21.79 -4.13 2.71
CA LYS A 244 21.52 -2.88 3.44
C LYS A 244 22.79 -2.29 4.03
N THR A 245 22.86 -0.97 4.07
CA THR A 245 23.96 -0.23 4.70
C THR A 245 23.40 0.96 5.45
N HIS A 246 23.83 1.17 6.70
CA HIS A 246 23.47 2.36 7.48
C HIS A 246 24.71 3.21 7.77
N LEU A 247 24.69 4.46 7.30
CA LEU A 247 25.75 5.44 7.54
C LEU A 247 25.26 6.54 8.49
N THR A 248 25.93 6.68 9.63
CA THR A 248 25.71 7.80 10.55
C THR A 248 26.73 8.91 10.29
N LEU A 249 26.27 10.07 9.83
CA LEU A 249 27.12 11.20 9.47
C LEU A 249 27.44 12.03 10.72
N LYS A 250 28.68 11.94 11.21
CA LYS A 250 29.10 12.58 12.47
C LYS A 250 28.95 14.09 12.40
N GLY A 251 28.19 14.65 13.35
CA GLY A 251 27.98 16.09 13.48
C GLY A 251 27.11 16.73 12.38
N ALA A 252 26.69 15.97 11.35
CA ALA A 252 25.74 16.46 10.37
C ALA A 252 24.38 16.76 11.01
N ARG A 253 23.67 17.74 10.46
CA ARG A 253 22.28 18.05 10.80
C ARG A 253 21.33 17.41 9.79
N HIS A 254 20.04 17.67 9.93
CA HIS A 254 18.97 16.97 9.20
C HIS A 254 19.06 17.07 7.66
N ALA A 255 19.52 18.20 7.12
CA ALA A 255 19.58 18.49 5.69
C ALA A 255 20.87 17.98 5.04
N ILE A 256 21.16 16.68 5.11
CA ILE A 256 22.48 16.13 4.77
C ILE A 256 22.96 16.42 3.32
N PHE A 257 22.05 16.66 2.37
CA PHE A 257 22.37 17.07 1.01
C PHE A 257 22.75 18.55 0.87
N HIS A 258 22.40 19.37 1.85
CA HIS A 258 22.68 20.80 1.93
C HIS A 258 23.58 21.14 3.13
N ASP A 259 24.25 20.13 3.69
CA ASP A 259 25.19 20.25 4.81
C ASP A 259 26.63 20.08 4.29
N LEU A 260 27.62 20.35 5.13
CA LEU A 260 29.04 20.27 4.83
C LEU A 260 29.52 18.85 4.47
N CYS A 261 28.68 17.83 4.68
CA CYS A 261 28.92 16.44 4.29
C CYS A 261 28.30 16.08 2.93
N ARG A 262 27.79 17.04 2.13
CA ARG A 262 27.12 16.78 0.85
C ARG A 262 27.93 15.85 -0.07
N ASP A 263 29.22 16.09 -0.22
CA ASP A 263 30.04 15.32 -1.17
C ASP A 263 30.29 13.89 -0.68
N GLU A 264 30.40 13.67 0.64
CA GLU A 264 30.44 12.34 1.25
C GLU A 264 29.14 11.57 0.99
N VAL A 265 27.99 12.23 1.20
CA VAL A 265 26.66 11.66 0.96
C VAL A 265 26.46 11.31 -0.50
N CYS A 266 26.72 12.25 -1.41
CA CYS A 266 26.55 12.04 -2.85
C CYS A 266 27.53 10.96 -3.37
N GLY A 267 28.76 10.92 -2.86
CA GLY A 267 29.73 9.88 -3.19
C GLY A 267 29.26 8.48 -2.76
N ALA A 268 28.68 8.35 -1.55
CA ALA A 268 28.11 7.09 -1.08
C ALA A 268 26.91 6.64 -1.93
N ILE A 269 26.04 7.57 -2.31
CA ILE A 269 24.87 7.29 -3.16
C ILE A 269 25.30 6.79 -4.54
N LYS A 270 26.29 7.44 -5.18
CA LYS A 270 26.78 7.02 -6.50
C LYS A 270 27.34 5.59 -6.46
N ARG A 271 28.20 5.28 -5.49
CA ARG A 271 28.75 3.92 -5.31
C ARG A 271 27.66 2.88 -5.05
N PHE A 272 26.65 3.24 -4.26
CA PHE A 272 25.50 2.38 -4.01
C PHE A 272 24.69 2.15 -5.29
N ALA A 273 24.39 3.21 -6.02
CA ALA A 273 23.60 3.15 -7.25
C ALA A 273 24.32 2.33 -8.33
N GLU A 274 25.62 2.57 -8.56
CA GLU A 274 26.43 1.79 -9.50
C GLU A 274 26.37 0.29 -9.18
N ARG A 275 26.51 -0.09 -7.90
CA ARG A 275 26.43 -1.49 -7.48
C ARG A 275 25.05 -2.10 -7.73
N CYS A 276 23.98 -1.38 -7.38
CA CYS A 276 22.61 -1.87 -7.54
C CYS A 276 22.21 -2.00 -9.02
N LEU A 277 22.61 -1.02 -9.83
CA LEU A 277 22.31 -1.00 -11.27
C LEU A 277 23.12 -2.04 -12.06
N ALA A 278 24.30 -2.42 -11.56
CA ALA A 278 25.10 -3.50 -12.13
C ALA A 278 24.58 -4.90 -11.73
N ASN A 279 24.01 -5.03 -10.53
CA ASN A 279 23.57 -6.31 -9.96
C ASN A 279 22.10 -6.24 -9.52
N PHE A 280 21.19 -6.05 -10.47
CA PHE A 280 19.76 -6.05 -10.16
C PHE A 280 19.35 -7.42 -9.60
N THR A 281 18.78 -7.43 -8.40
CA THR A 281 18.22 -8.64 -7.78
C THR A 281 16.71 -8.67 -8.04
N PRO A 282 16.20 -9.59 -8.87
CA PRO A 282 14.76 -9.72 -9.06
C PRO A 282 14.08 -10.13 -7.75
N PRO A 283 12.78 -9.79 -7.57
CA PRO A 283 11.99 -10.35 -6.49
C PRO A 283 12.08 -11.88 -6.48
N ARG A 284 12.15 -12.48 -5.28
CA ARG A 284 12.22 -13.94 -5.14
C ARG A 284 10.89 -14.55 -5.60
N LEU A 285 10.95 -15.39 -6.64
CA LEU A 285 9.77 -16.05 -7.22
C LEU A 285 9.27 -17.25 -6.37
N GLU A 286 10.12 -17.79 -5.51
CA GLU A 286 9.74 -18.80 -4.50
C GLU A 286 9.13 -18.09 -3.28
N ALA A 287 7.91 -17.61 -3.49
CA ALA A 287 7.09 -16.81 -2.58
C ALA A 287 6.92 -17.43 -1.17
N ASP A 288 6.90 -18.75 -1.08
CA ASP A 288 6.82 -19.51 0.18
C ASP A 288 8.10 -19.43 1.02
N LEU A 289 9.24 -19.13 0.38
CA LEU A 289 10.56 -19.01 1.02
C LEU A 289 11.05 -17.55 1.10
N SER A 290 10.41 -16.62 0.40
CA SER A 290 10.90 -15.24 0.24
C SER A 290 10.72 -14.37 1.48
N HIS A 291 9.69 -14.62 2.29
CA HIS A 291 9.39 -13.87 3.51
C HIS A 291 9.14 -14.79 4.71
N PRO A 292 10.21 -15.33 5.34
CA PRO A 292 10.08 -16.20 6.51
C PRO A 292 9.36 -15.53 7.69
N ALA A 293 9.41 -14.19 7.77
CA ALA A 293 8.76 -13.38 8.79
C ALA A 293 7.25 -13.63 8.90
N THR A 294 6.51 -13.57 7.78
CA THR A 294 5.05 -13.74 7.79
C THR A 294 4.65 -15.20 8.01
N ASN A 295 5.48 -16.15 7.57
CA ASN A 295 5.34 -17.56 7.90
C ASN A 295 5.56 -17.84 9.40
N ALA A 296 6.59 -17.24 9.99
CA ALA A 296 6.89 -17.34 11.42
C ALA A 296 5.78 -16.72 12.26
N GLU A 297 5.31 -15.52 11.91
CA GLU A 297 4.15 -14.87 12.54
C GLU A 297 2.93 -15.79 12.51
N PHE A 298 2.60 -16.35 11.35
CA PHE A 298 1.48 -17.29 11.20
C PHE A 298 1.65 -18.54 12.08
N ALA A 299 2.86 -19.13 12.11
CA ALA A 299 3.17 -20.29 12.94
C ALA A 299 3.06 -19.98 14.44
N ASP A 300 3.49 -18.79 14.87
CA ASP A 300 3.43 -18.36 16.26
C ASP A 300 2.01 -18.03 16.72
N LEU A 301 1.18 -17.47 15.84
CA LEU A 301 -0.23 -17.22 16.14
C LEU A 301 -1.03 -18.50 16.39
N LYS A 302 -0.63 -19.63 15.77
CA LYS A 302 -1.23 -20.95 16.03
C LYS A 302 -0.86 -21.51 17.41
N LYS A 303 0.30 -21.14 17.95
CA LYS A 303 0.74 -21.61 19.27
C LYS A 303 -0.06 -20.92 20.37
N PRO A 304 -0.43 -21.61 21.46
CA PRO A 304 -1.02 -20.94 22.62
C PRO A 304 -0.03 -19.95 23.23
N LEU A 305 -0.54 -18.89 23.86
CA LEU A 305 0.30 -17.98 24.63
C LEU A 305 0.88 -18.70 25.87
N PRO A 306 2.09 -18.34 26.32
CA PRO A 306 2.64 -18.85 27.57
C PRO A 306 1.67 -18.65 28.74
N SER A 307 1.66 -19.60 29.69
CA SER A 307 0.85 -19.51 30.91
C SER A 307 1.74 -19.47 32.14
N PRO A 308 1.54 -18.52 33.08
CA PRO A 308 0.54 -17.45 33.05
C PRO A 308 0.96 -16.29 32.12
N SER A 309 -0.01 -15.59 31.53
CA SER A 309 0.24 -14.39 30.71
C SER A 309 -0.85 -13.35 30.86
N LEU A 310 -0.47 -12.11 31.18
CA LEU A 310 -1.38 -10.96 31.20
C LEU A 310 -2.05 -10.73 29.85
N LYS A 311 -1.31 -10.98 28.76
CA LYS A 311 -1.83 -10.93 27.39
C LYS A 311 -2.84 -12.06 27.12
N GLY A 312 -2.59 -13.25 27.68
CA GLY A 312 -3.54 -14.35 27.64
C GLY A 312 -4.85 -14.01 28.35
N LEU A 313 -4.76 -13.40 29.55
CA LEU A 313 -5.92 -12.96 30.32
C LEU A 313 -6.74 -11.89 29.59
N SER A 314 -6.09 -10.90 28.95
CA SER A 314 -6.80 -9.87 28.20
C SER A 314 -7.62 -10.45 27.05
N PHE A 315 -7.08 -11.43 26.31
CA PHE A 315 -7.84 -12.10 25.24
C PHE A 315 -8.97 -12.99 25.77
N ILE A 316 -8.82 -13.62 26.94
CA ILE A 316 -9.93 -14.33 27.61
C ILE A 316 -11.07 -13.36 27.91
N LEU A 317 -10.77 -12.21 28.52
CA LEU A 317 -11.75 -11.17 28.83
C LEU A 317 -12.41 -10.61 27.56
N GLN A 318 -11.63 -10.40 26.50
CA GLN A 318 -12.15 -9.93 25.22
C GLN A 318 -13.13 -10.93 24.59
N ARG A 319 -12.80 -12.23 24.59
CA ARG A 319 -13.72 -13.29 24.13
C ARG A 319 -15.00 -13.34 24.96
N ALA A 320 -14.87 -13.27 26.29
CA ALA A 320 -16.02 -13.24 27.18
C ALA A 320 -16.94 -12.03 26.89
N SER A 321 -16.34 -10.85 26.66
CA SER A 321 -17.08 -9.65 26.27
C SER A 321 -17.81 -9.82 24.92
N LEU A 322 -17.13 -10.33 23.89
CA LEU A 322 -17.73 -10.61 22.58
C LEU A 322 -18.87 -11.64 22.67
N GLY A 323 -18.76 -12.64 23.53
CA GLY A 323 -19.77 -13.68 23.75
C GLY A 323 -20.96 -13.24 24.62
N THR A 324 -20.84 -12.13 25.34
CA THR A 324 -21.88 -11.62 26.27
C THR A 324 -22.42 -10.28 25.79
N LEU A 325 -21.87 -9.16 26.27
CA LEU A 325 -22.29 -7.79 25.91
C LEU A 325 -22.20 -7.54 24.40
N GLY A 326 -21.20 -8.14 23.74
CA GLY A 326 -21.01 -8.07 22.30
C GLY A 326 -22.23 -8.56 21.50
N ARG A 327 -23.02 -9.51 22.02
CA ARG A 327 -24.23 -10.00 21.34
C ARG A 327 -25.36 -8.96 21.25
N LEU A 328 -25.24 -7.82 21.92
CA LEU A 328 -26.12 -6.68 21.67
C LEU A 328 -25.87 -6.03 20.30
N SER A 329 -24.68 -6.20 19.72
CA SER A 329 -24.39 -5.80 18.34
C SER A 329 -24.95 -6.83 17.36
N GLN A 330 -25.59 -6.35 16.29
CA GLN A 330 -26.05 -7.24 15.23
C GLN A 330 -24.87 -7.81 14.44
N GLY A 331 -23.85 -7.00 14.15
CA GLY A 331 -22.65 -7.47 13.45
C GLY A 331 -21.91 -8.58 14.20
N ILE A 332 -21.73 -8.43 15.52
CA ILE A 332 -21.11 -9.48 16.36
C ILE A 332 -21.97 -10.75 16.39
N ARG A 333 -23.31 -10.63 16.44
CA ARG A 333 -24.20 -11.80 16.38
C ARG A 333 -24.08 -12.56 15.06
N ILE A 334 -24.05 -11.84 13.93
CA ILE A 334 -23.86 -12.45 12.61
C ILE A 334 -22.50 -13.17 12.54
N GLY A 335 -21.44 -12.53 13.04
CA GLY A 335 -20.10 -13.11 13.11
C GLY A 335 -20.03 -14.39 13.95
N HIS A 336 -20.69 -14.42 15.11
CA HIS A 336 -20.78 -15.66 15.91
C HIS A 336 -21.62 -16.75 15.25
N ALA A 337 -22.65 -16.39 14.48
CA ALA A 337 -23.56 -17.35 13.86
C ALA A 337 -23.00 -17.97 12.58
N THR A 338 -22.22 -17.20 11.81
CA THR A 338 -21.78 -17.59 10.45
C THR A 338 -20.26 -17.59 10.25
N GLY A 339 -19.49 -17.10 11.23
CA GLY A 339 -18.08 -16.77 11.08
C GLY A 339 -17.87 -15.29 10.75
N PHE A 340 -16.79 -14.69 11.25
CA PHE A 340 -16.49 -13.27 11.01
C PHE A 340 -15.94 -13.00 9.59
N ASP A 341 -15.49 -14.03 8.89
CA ASP A 341 -15.01 -14.02 7.50
C ASP A 341 -16.07 -14.51 6.49
N SER A 342 -17.32 -14.68 6.92
CA SER A 342 -18.44 -15.11 6.07
C SER A 342 -18.95 -13.99 5.15
N GLY A 343 -19.64 -14.37 4.08
CA GLY A 343 -20.27 -13.40 3.17
C GLY A 343 -21.30 -12.53 3.90
N GLU A 344 -22.08 -13.11 4.80
CA GLU A 344 -23.10 -12.43 5.60
C GLU A 344 -22.50 -11.40 6.56
N SER A 345 -21.39 -11.73 7.21
CA SER A 345 -20.66 -10.78 8.07
C SER A 345 -20.09 -9.61 7.26
N LEU A 346 -19.54 -9.89 6.08
CA LEU A 346 -18.99 -8.87 5.20
C LEU A 346 -20.09 -7.96 4.62
N ASP A 347 -21.23 -8.52 4.24
CA ASP A 347 -22.38 -7.76 3.75
C ASP A 347 -22.88 -6.76 4.79
N TYR A 348 -23.00 -7.21 6.05
CA TYR A 348 -23.34 -6.32 7.15
C TYR A 348 -22.34 -5.18 7.33
N VAL A 349 -21.05 -5.48 7.21
CA VAL A 349 -19.97 -4.49 7.28
C VAL A 349 -20.02 -3.50 6.12
N TYR A 350 -20.38 -3.94 4.92
CA TYR A 350 -20.53 -3.08 3.73
C TYR A 350 -21.71 -2.11 3.85
N GLU A 351 -22.81 -2.51 4.50
CA GLU A 351 -23.97 -1.63 4.72
C GLU A 351 -23.66 -0.42 5.60
N ASN A 352 -22.62 -0.52 6.44
CA ASN A 352 -22.11 0.57 7.30
C ASN A 352 -23.20 1.28 8.13
N LYS A 353 -24.19 0.51 8.62
CA LYS A 353 -25.31 1.00 9.43
C LYS A 353 -25.40 0.20 10.71
N ALA A 354 -25.25 0.88 11.85
CA ALA A 354 -25.36 0.23 13.15
C ALA A 354 -26.81 -0.15 13.47
N ARG A 355 -27.06 -1.42 13.77
CA ARG A 355 -28.39 -2.02 14.04
C ARG A 355 -28.40 -2.91 15.28
N GLY A 356 -27.52 -2.63 16.25
CA GLY A 356 -27.56 -3.33 17.53
C GLY A 356 -28.87 -3.12 18.31
N ASN A 357 -29.17 -4.07 19.20
CA ASN A 357 -30.34 -4.05 20.07
C ASN A 357 -30.17 -2.99 21.16
N LEU A 358 -31.21 -2.21 21.44
CA LEU A 358 -31.19 -1.10 22.42
C LEU A 358 -30.16 0.00 22.05
N LEU A 359 -30.11 1.07 22.86
CA LEU A 359 -29.12 2.13 22.68
C LEU A 359 -27.68 1.61 22.86
N LEU A 360 -27.45 0.81 23.89
CA LEU A 360 -26.12 0.23 24.16
C LEU A 360 -25.65 -0.67 23.00
N GLY A 361 -26.53 -1.51 22.45
CA GLY A 361 -26.16 -2.35 21.32
C GLY A 361 -25.86 -1.53 20.06
N LYS A 362 -26.60 -0.46 19.78
CA LYS A 362 -26.26 0.45 18.66
C LYS A 362 -24.88 1.07 18.82
N VAL A 363 -24.49 1.44 20.04
CA VAL A 363 -23.15 1.98 20.34
C VAL A 363 -22.07 0.92 20.13
N ILE A 364 -22.25 -0.29 20.71
CA ILE A 364 -21.31 -1.40 20.53
C ILE A 364 -21.16 -1.73 19.04
N ASP A 365 -22.27 -1.78 18.33
CA ASP A 365 -22.31 -2.12 16.91
C ASP A 365 -21.68 -1.03 16.04
N TYR A 366 -21.84 0.25 16.41
CA TYR A 366 -21.14 1.36 15.77
C TYR A 366 -19.61 1.22 15.92
N PHE A 367 -19.12 0.87 17.11
CA PHE A 367 -17.69 0.63 17.30
C PHE A 367 -17.22 -0.63 16.58
N TYR A 368 -18.03 -1.69 16.54
CA TYR A 368 -17.76 -2.88 15.77
C TYR A 368 -17.59 -2.52 14.29
N ILE A 369 -18.59 -1.97 13.59
CA ILE A 369 -18.47 -1.69 12.15
C ILE A 369 -17.40 -0.63 11.81
N ASN A 370 -16.99 0.20 12.77
CA ASN A 370 -15.92 1.19 12.60
C ASN A 370 -14.54 0.73 13.09
N ALA A 371 -14.40 -0.52 13.52
CA ALA A 371 -13.07 -1.08 13.78
C ALA A 371 -12.21 -1.06 12.50
N ILE A 372 -10.90 -0.95 12.67
CA ILE A 372 -9.98 -0.64 11.57
C ILE A 372 -10.00 -1.69 10.46
N GLY A 373 -10.08 -2.99 10.79
CA GLY A 373 -10.18 -4.06 9.80
C GLY A 373 -11.43 -3.94 8.91
N TRP A 374 -12.57 -3.58 9.49
CA TRP A 374 -13.82 -3.39 8.75
C TRP A 374 -13.84 -2.12 7.91
N ARG A 375 -13.20 -1.04 8.39
CA ARG A 375 -12.95 0.16 7.57
C ARG A 375 -12.08 -0.17 6.36
N GLY A 376 -11.01 -0.96 6.56
CA GLY A 376 -10.16 -1.48 5.49
C GLY A 376 -10.96 -2.29 4.47
N ILE A 377 -11.82 -3.21 4.92
CA ILE A 377 -12.67 -4.01 4.02
C ILE A 377 -13.60 -3.14 3.16
N ARG A 378 -14.20 -2.09 3.73
CA ARG A 378 -15.01 -1.14 2.96
C ARG A 378 -14.19 -0.38 1.92
N GLN A 379 -12.98 0.06 2.27
CA GLN A 379 -12.08 0.71 1.31
C GLN A 379 -11.58 -0.26 0.23
N ARG A 380 -11.37 -1.54 0.56
CA ARG A 380 -11.07 -2.59 -0.43
C ARG A 380 -12.18 -2.70 -1.47
N ARG A 381 -13.46 -2.68 -1.08
CA ARG A 381 -14.59 -2.65 -2.04
C ARG A 381 -14.53 -1.42 -2.95
N ALA A 382 -14.20 -0.25 -2.41
CA ALA A 382 -14.04 0.96 -3.22
C ALA A 382 -12.88 0.84 -4.23
N CYS A 383 -11.74 0.30 -3.80
CA CYS A 383 -10.59 0.01 -4.68
C CYS A 383 -10.95 -1.04 -5.74
N MET A 384 -11.72 -2.07 -5.38
CA MET A 384 -12.22 -3.09 -6.31
C MET A 384 -13.12 -2.48 -7.39
N ASN A 385 -14.03 -1.58 -7.01
CA ASN A 385 -14.87 -0.86 -7.97
C ASN A 385 -14.04 0.03 -8.92
N GLN A 386 -12.97 0.67 -8.43
CA GLN A 386 -12.05 1.43 -9.27
C GLN A 386 -11.32 0.51 -10.26
N ALA A 387 -10.80 -0.63 -9.79
CA ALA A 387 -10.11 -1.61 -10.61
C ALA A 387 -11.02 -2.20 -11.70
N LEU A 388 -12.25 -2.59 -11.33
CA LEU A 388 -13.24 -3.10 -12.28
C LEU A 388 -13.57 -2.09 -13.36
N ARG A 389 -13.89 -0.84 -12.99
CA ARG A 389 -14.20 0.23 -13.96
C ARG A 389 -13.02 0.53 -14.87
N TRP A 390 -11.81 0.51 -14.33
CA TRP A 390 -10.59 0.67 -15.12
C TRP A 390 -10.43 -0.48 -16.13
N ALA A 391 -10.55 -1.74 -15.70
CA ALA A 391 -10.41 -2.91 -16.56
C ALA A 391 -11.49 -2.94 -17.67
N LEU A 392 -12.74 -2.65 -17.32
CA LEU A 392 -13.85 -2.59 -18.27
C LEU A 392 -13.62 -1.53 -19.34
N LYS A 393 -13.09 -0.36 -18.97
CA LYS A 393 -12.67 0.67 -19.92
C LYS A 393 -11.60 0.14 -20.88
N GLN A 394 -10.56 -0.52 -20.37
CA GLN A 394 -9.49 -1.10 -21.21
C GLN A 394 -10.01 -2.18 -22.16
N ILE A 395 -10.87 -3.08 -21.68
CA ILE A 395 -11.51 -4.11 -22.51
C ILE A 395 -12.32 -3.48 -23.64
N ARG A 396 -13.13 -2.47 -23.34
CA ARG A 396 -13.90 -1.74 -24.36
C ARG A 396 -13.01 -1.09 -25.41
N GLU A 397 -11.97 -0.38 -24.98
CA GLU A 397 -11.02 0.30 -25.87
C GLU A 397 -10.28 -0.70 -26.78
N SER A 398 -10.07 -1.94 -26.32
CA SER A 398 -9.46 -3.01 -27.11
C SER A 398 -10.42 -3.81 -28.00
N GLY A 399 -11.74 -3.57 -27.92
CA GLY A 399 -12.75 -4.31 -28.68
C GLY A 399 -12.94 -5.78 -28.24
N MET A 400 -12.42 -6.17 -27.09
CA MET A 400 -12.62 -7.51 -26.52
C MET A 400 -14.04 -7.67 -25.94
N PRO A 401 -14.58 -8.91 -25.87
CA PRO A 401 -15.90 -9.12 -25.30
C PRO A 401 -15.91 -8.78 -23.80
N LEU A 402 -16.97 -8.11 -23.34
CA LEU A 402 -17.17 -7.74 -21.93
C LEU A 402 -17.65 -8.96 -21.12
N GLN A 403 -16.73 -9.92 -20.92
CA GLN A 403 -16.93 -11.15 -20.16
C GLN A 403 -16.09 -11.09 -18.89
N LEU A 404 -16.75 -11.05 -17.73
CA LEU A 404 -16.10 -11.05 -16.42
C LEU A 404 -16.37 -12.37 -15.70
N MET A 405 -15.34 -12.94 -15.08
CA MET A 405 -15.47 -14.11 -14.22
C MET A 405 -14.90 -13.81 -12.84
N ASP A 406 -15.69 -14.01 -11.78
CA ASP A 406 -15.20 -14.12 -10.41
C ASP A 406 -15.13 -15.59 -10.01
N ILE A 407 -13.95 -16.06 -9.58
CA ILE A 407 -13.72 -17.48 -9.28
C ILE A 407 -14.23 -17.90 -7.90
N ALA A 408 -14.50 -16.95 -7.01
CA ALA A 408 -14.98 -17.18 -5.65
C ALA A 408 -15.89 -16.02 -5.21
N GLY A 409 -16.86 -15.69 -6.05
CA GLY A 409 -17.67 -14.48 -5.93
C GLY A 409 -18.80 -14.60 -4.91
N GLY A 410 -19.06 -15.78 -4.35
CA GLY A 410 -20.24 -16.05 -3.53
C GLY A 410 -21.53 -15.60 -4.21
N ALA A 411 -22.29 -14.72 -3.56
CA ALA A 411 -23.50 -14.13 -4.13
C ALA A 411 -23.22 -13.10 -5.24
N GLY A 412 -21.99 -12.58 -5.37
CA GLY A 412 -21.59 -11.63 -6.41
C GLY A 412 -22.07 -10.19 -6.19
N ARG A 413 -22.42 -9.79 -4.96
CA ARG A 413 -23.10 -8.51 -4.68
C ARG A 413 -22.31 -7.27 -5.06
N TYR A 414 -20.99 -7.26 -4.90
CA TYR A 414 -20.18 -6.09 -5.25
C TYR A 414 -20.09 -5.90 -6.78
N LEU A 415 -20.26 -6.97 -7.56
CA LEU A 415 -20.27 -6.91 -9.03
C LEU A 415 -21.52 -6.19 -9.56
N LEU A 416 -22.56 -6.05 -8.74
CA LEU A 416 -23.74 -5.25 -9.08
C LEU A 416 -23.38 -3.76 -9.26
N ASP A 417 -22.30 -3.29 -8.63
CA ASP A 417 -21.85 -1.88 -8.69
C ASP A 417 -21.28 -1.48 -10.08
N VAL A 418 -21.08 -2.44 -10.99
CA VAL A 418 -20.54 -2.23 -12.34
C VAL A 418 -21.49 -2.72 -13.45
N LEU A 419 -22.74 -3.03 -13.12
CA LEU A 419 -23.75 -3.47 -14.08
C LEU A 419 -24.40 -2.33 -14.87
N ASP A 420 -24.00 -1.09 -14.63
CA ASP A 420 -24.28 0.04 -15.52
C ASP A 420 -23.72 -0.17 -16.94
N GLU A 421 -22.83 -1.14 -17.12
CA GLU A 421 -22.27 -1.57 -18.41
C GLU A 421 -23.18 -2.54 -19.18
N PRO A 422 -23.98 -2.10 -20.17
CA PRO A 422 -25.12 -2.85 -20.70
C PRO A 422 -24.76 -4.23 -21.27
N ASP A 423 -23.61 -4.34 -21.94
CA ASP A 423 -23.16 -5.57 -22.61
C ASP A 423 -22.34 -6.50 -21.69
N LEU A 424 -22.09 -6.10 -20.44
CA LEU A 424 -21.33 -6.89 -19.49
C LEU A 424 -22.08 -8.17 -19.12
N LYS A 425 -21.40 -9.30 -19.33
CA LYS A 425 -21.77 -10.63 -18.84
C LYS A 425 -20.84 -11.04 -17.71
N ILE A 426 -21.42 -11.56 -16.63
CA ILE A 426 -20.71 -11.92 -15.41
C ILE A 426 -20.96 -13.39 -15.10
N LEU A 427 -19.87 -14.14 -14.92
CA LEU A 427 -19.86 -15.48 -14.37
C LEU A 427 -19.37 -15.44 -12.92
N CYS A 428 -20.25 -15.71 -11.97
CA CYS A 428 -19.91 -15.89 -10.57
C CYS A 428 -19.73 -17.37 -10.26
N ARG A 429 -18.53 -17.77 -9.88
CA ARG A 429 -18.24 -19.14 -9.41
C ARG A 429 -18.04 -19.15 -7.90
N ASP A 430 -18.45 -20.24 -7.26
CA ASP A 430 -18.16 -20.49 -5.85
C ASP A 430 -18.29 -21.99 -5.53
N TRP A 431 -17.64 -22.45 -4.45
CA TRP A 431 -17.81 -23.80 -3.94
C TRP A 431 -19.14 -23.96 -3.18
N SER A 432 -19.60 -22.88 -2.55
CA SER A 432 -20.78 -22.83 -1.68
C SER A 432 -22.08 -22.69 -2.47
N GLU A 433 -22.86 -23.77 -2.52
CA GLU A 433 -24.16 -23.77 -3.17
C GLU A 433 -25.16 -22.80 -2.52
N SER A 434 -25.07 -22.58 -1.20
CA SER A 434 -25.94 -21.64 -0.49
C SER A 434 -25.65 -20.18 -0.89
N ALA A 435 -24.38 -19.83 -1.08
CA ALA A 435 -23.99 -18.51 -1.57
C ALA A 435 -24.48 -18.29 -3.01
N LEU A 436 -24.30 -19.30 -3.88
CA LEU A 436 -24.77 -19.25 -5.27
C LEU A 436 -26.30 -19.16 -5.37
N ALA A 437 -27.04 -19.90 -4.53
CA ALA A 437 -28.50 -19.84 -4.48
C ALA A 437 -28.99 -18.42 -4.11
N THR A 438 -28.34 -17.77 -3.16
CA THR A 438 -28.61 -16.37 -2.79
C THR A 438 -28.33 -15.43 -3.96
N GLY A 439 -27.24 -15.66 -4.68
CA GLY A 439 -26.88 -14.92 -5.90
C GLY A 439 -27.94 -15.05 -6.99
N ARG A 440 -28.40 -16.27 -7.29
CA ARG A 440 -29.45 -16.53 -8.30
C ARG A 440 -30.78 -15.89 -7.92
N ALA A 441 -31.18 -15.98 -6.65
CA ALA A 441 -32.40 -15.32 -6.17
C ALA A 441 -32.32 -13.78 -6.34
N THR A 442 -31.16 -13.19 -6.05
CA THR A 442 -30.92 -11.75 -6.24
C THR A 442 -30.98 -11.37 -7.73
N ALA A 443 -30.31 -12.15 -8.59
CA ALA A 443 -30.32 -11.91 -10.03
C ALA A 443 -31.74 -12.04 -10.62
N GLN A 444 -32.52 -13.02 -10.18
CA GLN A 444 -33.92 -13.18 -10.58
C GLN A 444 -34.79 -12.01 -10.13
N GLN A 445 -34.66 -11.58 -8.87
CA GLN A 445 -35.41 -10.45 -8.34
C GLN A 445 -35.11 -9.14 -9.08
N MET A 446 -33.88 -8.96 -9.55
CA MET A 446 -33.43 -7.78 -10.28
C MET A 446 -33.59 -7.89 -11.81
N GLY A 447 -34.07 -9.02 -12.34
CA GLY A 447 -34.19 -9.24 -13.79
C GLY A 447 -32.84 -9.32 -14.52
N LEU A 448 -31.80 -9.81 -13.85
CA LEU A 448 -30.41 -9.85 -14.33
C LEU A 448 -29.93 -11.26 -14.71
N THR A 449 -30.84 -12.24 -14.82
CA THR A 449 -30.49 -13.65 -15.10
C THR A 449 -29.77 -13.86 -16.42
N ASP A 450 -29.99 -12.98 -17.40
CA ASP A 450 -29.29 -13.06 -18.68
C ASP A 450 -27.89 -12.42 -18.64
N ARG A 451 -27.57 -11.68 -17.57
CA ARG A 451 -26.32 -10.92 -17.42
C ARG A 451 -25.40 -11.50 -16.35
N ILE A 452 -25.95 -12.18 -15.35
CA ILE A 452 -25.18 -12.79 -14.27
C ILE A 452 -25.57 -14.26 -14.12
N THR A 453 -24.58 -15.13 -14.25
CA THR A 453 -24.73 -16.57 -14.10
C THR A 453 -23.95 -17.04 -12.88
N HIS A 454 -24.56 -17.89 -12.05
CA HIS A 454 -23.93 -18.47 -10.86
C HIS A 454 -23.71 -19.97 -11.06
N VAL A 455 -22.45 -20.41 -11.03
CA VAL A 455 -22.05 -21.80 -11.30
C VAL A 455 -21.18 -22.34 -10.19
N ARG A 456 -21.44 -23.58 -9.76
CA ARG A 456 -20.59 -24.23 -8.76
C ARG A 456 -19.21 -24.57 -9.35
N GLY A 457 -18.15 -24.23 -8.62
CA GLY A 457 -16.79 -24.50 -9.05
C GLY A 457 -15.78 -24.38 -7.92
N ASP A 458 -14.71 -25.15 -7.99
CA ASP A 458 -13.56 -24.99 -7.09
C ASP A 458 -12.58 -23.99 -7.69
N ALA A 459 -12.31 -22.92 -6.95
CA ALA A 459 -11.38 -21.85 -7.31
C ALA A 459 -9.91 -22.30 -7.34
N PHE A 460 -9.59 -23.48 -6.80
CA PHE A 460 -8.25 -24.07 -6.78
C PHE A 460 -8.08 -25.25 -7.75
N ASP A 461 -9.15 -25.67 -8.43
CA ASP A 461 -9.07 -26.66 -9.50
C ASP A 461 -8.64 -25.99 -10.80
N GLU A 462 -7.36 -26.17 -11.13
CA GLU A 462 -6.72 -25.63 -12.32
C GLU A 462 -7.44 -26.04 -13.62
N SER A 463 -7.89 -27.29 -13.71
CA SER A 463 -8.57 -27.82 -14.91
C SER A 463 -9.98 -27.27 -15.06
N SER A 464 -10.69 -27.13 -13.94
CA SER A 464 -12.03 -26.55 -13.89
C SER A 464 -12.03 -25.05 -14.22
N LEU A 465 -10.97 -24.32 -13.86
CA LEU A 465 -10.77 -22.93 -14.27
C LEU A 465 -10.42 -22.83 -15.76
N ALA A 466 -9.46 -23.62 -16.23
CA ALA A 466 -8.96 -23.57 -17.61
C ALA A 466 -10.03 -23.90 -18.66
N SER A 467 -11.06 -24.67 -18.29
CA SER A 467 -12.14 -25.12 -19.17
C SER A 467 -13.37 -24.20 -19.20
N VAL A 468 -13.32 -23.03 -18.54
CA VAL A 468 -14.44 -22.08 -18.54
C VAL A 468 -14.72 -21.53 -19.93
N GLU A 469 -15.98 -21.65 -20.35
CA GLU A 469 -16.50 -21.04 -21.57
C GLU A 469 -17.79 -20.25 -21.28
N PRO A 470 -18.02 -19.10 -21.94
CA PRO A 470 -17.08 -18.40 -22.81
C PRO A 470 -15.86 -17.88 -22.03
N LYS A 471 -14.68 -17.86 -22.66
CA LYS A 471 -13.46 -17.33 -22.02
C LYS A 471 -13.64 -15.88 -21.53
N PRO A 472 -13.32 -15.60 -20.26
CA PRO A 472 -13.42 -14.25 -19.72
C PRO A 472 -12.32 -13.34 -20.27
N SER A 473 -12.66 -12.07 -20.46
CA SER A 473 -11.69 -11.00 -20.70
C SER A 473 -11.18 -10.39 -19.40
N ILE A 474 -11.93 -10.55 -18.31
CA ILE A 474 -11.56 -10.12 -16.95
C ILE A 474 -11.76 -11.30 -15.99
N GLY A 475 -10.67 -11.81 -15.40
CA GLY A 475 -10.72 -12.71 -14.26
C GLY A 475 -10.60 -11.92 -12.95
N VAL A 476 -11.36 -12.30 -11.93
CA VAL A 476 -11.36 -11.64 -10.61
C VAL A 476 -11.14 -12.65 -9.50
N VAL A 477 -10.25 -12.29 -8.57
CA VAL A 477 -10.05 -12.96 -7.29
C VAL A 477 -10.18 -11.93 -6.19
N SER A 478 -11.32 -11.94 -5.50
CA SER A 478 -11.61 -10.96 -4.44
C SER A 478 -11.74 -11.64 -3.07
N GLY A 479 -10.75 -11.45 -2.21
CA GLY A 479 -10.80 -11.89 -0.81
C GLY A 479 -10.58 -13.39 -0.59
N LEU A 480 -10.28 -14.17 -1.63
CA LEU A 480 -10.06 -15.61 -1.55
C LEU A 480 -8.65 -15.94 -1.07
N TYR A 481 -7.63 -15.35 -1.70
CA TYR A 481 -6.23 -15.70 -1.49
C TYR A 481 -5.71 -15.33 -0.10
N GLU A 482 -6.34 -14.36 0.55
CA GLU A 482 -6.07 -13.95 1.93
C GLU A 482 -6.55 -14.98 2.96
N LEU A 483 -7.46 -15.89 2.59
CA LEU A 483 -7.98 -16.92 3.49
C LEU A 483 -7.04 -18.13 3.60
N PHE A 484 -6.14 -18.31 2.63
CA PHE A 484 -5.30 -19.50 2.55
C PHE A 484 -3.82 -19.14 2.73
N PRO A 485 -3.14 -19.75 3.72
CA PRO A 485 -1.73 -19.47 3.98
C PRO A 485 -0.79 -20.14 2.97
N ASP A 486 -1.25 -21.19 2.30
CA ASP A 486 -0.47 -22.01 1.38
C ASP A 486 -0.39 -21.38 -0.01
N ASN A 487 0.81 -21.33 -0.58
CA ASN A 487 1.02 -20.75 -1.91
C ASN A 487 0.74 -21.74 -3.04
N GLU A 488 0.82 -23.06 -2.81
CA GLU A 488 0.58 -24.07 -3.84
C GLU A 488 -0.85 -24.01 -4.38
N ARG A 489 -1.84 -23.84 -3.47
CA ARG A 489 -3.24 -23.58 -3.84
C ARG A 489 -3.39 -22.34 -4.73
N LEU A 490 -2.76 -21.23 -4.35
CA LEU A 490 -2.80 -19.99 -5.12
C LEU A 490 -2.18 -20.16 -6.51
N GLN A 491 -1.04 -20.84 -6.61
CA GLN A 491 -0.38 -21.10 -7.89
C GLN A 491 -1.26 -21.91 -8.84
N ARG A 492 -1.93 -22.97 -8.35
CA ARG A 492 -2.90 -23.75 -9.16
C ARG A 492 -4.05 -22.88 -9.66
N SER A 493 -4.62 -22.07 -8.77
CA SER A 493 -5.69 -21.13 -9.10
C SER A 493 -5.25 -20.12 -10.17
N LEU A 494 -4.07 -19.50 -10.01
CA LEU A 494 -3.51 -18.52 -10.93
C LEU A 494 -3.19 -19.12 -12.30
N ARG A 495 -2.65 -20.35 -12.38
CA ARG A 495 -2.43 -21.04 -13.67
C ARG A 495 -3.74 -21.37 -14.40
N GLY A 496 -4.76 -21.79 -13.64
CA GLY A 496 -6.10 -22.02 -14.18
C GLY A 496 -6.70 -20.73 -14.75
N LEU A 497 -6.61 -19.63 -13.98
CA LEU A 497 -7.02 -18.29 -14.42
C LEU A 497 -6.24 -17.81 -15.66
N PHE A 498 -4.93 -18.00 -15.68
CA PHE A 498 -4.10 -17.64 -16.84
C PHE A 498 -4.55 -18.39 -18.09
N SER A 499 -4.93 -19.66 -17.96
CA SER A 499 -5.45 -20.47 -19.07
C SER A 499 -6.84 -20.01 -19.54
N ALA A 500 -7.70 -19.60 -18.60
CA ALA A 500 -9.07 -19.16 -18.86
C ALA A 500 -9.14 -17.77 -19.51
N VAL A 501 -8.38 -16.79 -18.99
CA VAL A 501 -8.45 -15.39 -19.43
C VAL A 501 -7.95 -15.25 -20.87
N ASN A 502 -8.66 -14.47 -21.69
CA ASN A 502 -8.28 -14.20 -23.08
C ASN A 502 -6.88 -13.53 -23.16
N PRO A 503 -6.06 -13.83 -24.19
CA PRO A 503 -4.85 -13.06 -24.46
C PRO A 503 -5.16 -11.56 -24.56
N GLY A 504 -4.35 -10.73 -23.91
CA GLY A 504 -4.62 -9.29 -23.79
C GLY A 504 -5.61 -8.90 -22.69
N GLY A 505 -6.32 -9.87 -22.09
CA GLY A 505 -7.25 -9.69 -20.98
C GLY A 505 -6.57 -9.41 -19.64
N TRP A 506 -7.39 -9.25 -18.60
CA TRP A 506 -6.97 -8.74 -17.29
C TRP A 506 -7.31 -9.71 -16.15
N LEU A 507 -6.42 -9.75 -15.16
CA LEU A 507 -6.65 -10.33 -13.84
C LEU A 507 -6.77 -9.19 -12.83
N ILE A 508 -7.83 -9.19 -12.04
CA ILE A 508 -7.97 -8.36 -10.84
C ILE A 508 -7.81 -9.26 -9.62
N TYR A 509 -6.92 -8.90 -8.70
CA TYR A 509 -6.66 -9.68 -7.49
C TYR A 509 -6.50 -8.78 -6.27
N THR A 510 -6.88 -9.30 -5.10
CA THR A 510 -6.69 -8.61 -3.82
C THR A 510 -5.54 -9.21 -3.03
N GLY A 511 -4.95 -8.37 -2.17
CA GLY A 511 -3.95 -8.79 -1.19
C GLY A 511 -4.23 -8.17 0.18
N GLN A 512 -3.64 -8.75 1.21
CA GLN A 512 -3.57 -8.20 2.56
C GLN A 512 -2.12 -8.22 3.05
N PRO A 513 -1.29 -7.24 2.63
CA PRO A 513 0.13 -7.21 3.00
C PRO A 513 0.34 -6.99 4.50
N TRP A 514 -0.56 -6.24 5.15
CA TRP A 514 -0.43 -5.89 6.56
C TRP A 514 -1.79 -5.87 7.27
N HIS A 515 -1.82 -6.14 8.59
CA HIS A 515 -3.03 -5.96 9.39
C HIS A 515 -2.70 -5.64 10.86
N PRO A 516 -3.16 -4.51 11.43
CA PRO A 516 -2.76 -4.06 12.79
C PRO A 516 -3.28 -4.95 13.91
N GLN A 517 -4.29 -5.77 13.63
CA GLN A 517 -5.00 -6.58 14.62
C GLN A 517 -4.93 -8.08 14.33
N VAL A 518 -3.94 -8.54 13.55
CA VAL A 518 -3.83 -9.96 13.15
C VAL A 518 -3.88 -10.90 14.37
N GLU A 519 -3.17 -10.55 15.44
CA GLU A 519 -3.17 -11.35 16.66
C GLU A 519 -4.52 -11.29 17.40
N MET A 520 -5.12 -10.11 17.52
CA MET A 520 -6.44 -9.99 18.14
C MET A 520 -7.46 -10.84 17.40
N ILE A 521 -7.44 -10.85 16.07
CA ILE A 521 -8.32 -11.68 15.24
C ILE A 521 -8.05 -13.17 15.54
N ALA A 522 -6.79 -13.60 15.43
CA ALA A 522 -6.38 -14.99 15.69
C ALA A 522 -6.73 -15.51 17.08
N ARG A 523 -6.81 -14.62 18.09
CA ARG A 523 -7.06 -14.98 19.48
C ARG A 523 -8.51 -14.84 19.91
N THR A 524 -9.36 -14.14 19.14
CA THR A 524 -10.71 -13.76 19.60
C THR A 524 -11.84 -13.99 18.61
N LEU A 525 -11.56 -14.04 17.30
CA LEU A 525 -12.58 -14.21 16.27
C LEU A 525 -12.50 -15.61 15.66
N THR A 526 -13.64 -16.09 15.18
CA THR A 526 -13.77 -17.38 14.49
C THR A 526 -14.03 -17.20 13.01
N ASN A 527 -13.55 -18.15 12.21
CA ASN A 527 -13.87 -18.25 10.79
C ASN A 527 -15.22 -18.97 10.58
N ARG A 528 -15.63 -19.11 9.32
CA ARG A 528 -16.85 -19.80 8.88
C ARG A 528 -16.92 -21.27 9.27
N ASP A 529 -15.77 -21.90 9.52
CA ASP A 529 -15.67 -23.28 9.97
C ASP A 529 -15.72 -23.40 11.51
N GLY A 530 -15.93 -22.29 12.21
CA GLY A 530 -15.98 -22.22 13.67
C GLY A 530 -14.61 -22.32 14.37
N GLN A 531 -13.51 -22.33 13.61
CA GLN A 531 -12.15 -22.34 14.12
C GLN A 531 -11.65 -20.93 14.40
N TYR A 532 -10.62 -20.78 15.23
CA TYR A 532 -9.97 -19.47 15.39
C TYR A 532 -9.44 -18.96 14.05
N TRP A 533 -9.73 -17.70 13.75
CA TRP A 533 -9.38 -17.09 12.49
C TRP A 533 -7.91 -16.66 12.46
N VAL A 534 -7.02 -17.63 12.20
CA VAL A 534 -5.58 -17.37 12.08
C VAL A 534 -5.25 -17.09 10.61
N MET A 535 -4.74 -15.90 10.32
CA MET A 535 -4.39 -15.47 8.96
C MET A 535 -2.88 -15.43 8.79
N ARG A 536 -2.40 -15.82 7.60
CA ARG A 536 -1.03 -15.50 7.15
C ARG A 536 -1.12 -14.28 6.26
N ARG A 537 -0.46 -13.19 6.66
CA ARG A 537 -0.32 -12.01 5.79
C ARG A 537 0.59 -12.35 4.63
N ARG A 538 0.25 -11.86 3.44
CA ARG A 538 1.06 -12.06 2.23
C ARG A 538 1.57 -10.72 1.73
N PRO A 539 2.87 -10.42 1.87
CA PRO A 539 3.45 -9.17 1.40
C PRO A 539 3.18 -8.93 -0.08
N GLN A 540 3.14 -7.67 -0.50
CA GLN A 540 2.81 -7.34 -1.89
C GLN A 540 3.80 -7.95 -2.88
N GLY A 541 5.11 -7.95 -2.54
CA GLY A 541 6.15 -8.57 -3.38
C GLY A 541 5.94 -10.08 -3.57
N GLU A 542 5.47 -10.77 -2.53
CA GLU A 542 5.13 -12.20 -2.61
C GLU A 542 3.94 -12.44 -3.56
N MET A 543 2.89 -11.63 -3.42
CA MET A 543 1.69 -11.76 -4.27
C MET A 543 1.98 -11.44 -5.74
N ASP A 544 2.80 -10.40 -5.99
CA ASP A 544 3.21 -10.02 -7.35
C ASP A 544 4.06 -11.11 -8.01
N ALA A 545 4.97 -11.74 -7.25
CA ALA A 545 5.76 -12.87 -7.72
C ALA A 545 4.90 -14.07 -8.13
N LEU A 546 3.87 -14.41 -7.35
CA LEU A 546 2.94 -15.50 -7.68
C LEU A 546 2.18 -15.22 -8.98
N VAL A 547 1.73 -13.98 -9.18
CA VAL A 547 1.00 -13.53 -10.38
C VAL A 547 1.92 -13.54 -11.60
N GLU A 548 3.15 -13.07 -11.45
CA GLU A 548 4.17 -13.08 -12.51
C GLU A 548 4.58 -14.51 -12.88
N GLN A 549 4.73 -15.41 -11.90
CA GLN A 549 5.03 -16.82 -12.14
C GLN A 549 3.94 -17.53 -12.95
N ALA A 550 2.68 -17.13 -12.79
CA ALA A 550 1.58 -17.63 -13.60
C ALA A 550 1.55 -17.06 -15.04
N GLY A 551 2.37 -16.04 -15.34
CA GLY A 551 2.52 -15.45 -16.67
C GLY A 551 1.84 -14.09 -16.85
N PHE A 552 1.17 -13.55 -15.83
CA PHE A 552 0.59 -12.21 -15.89
C PHE A 552 1.64 -11.13 -15.62
N LYS A 553 1.38 -9.90 -16.07
CA LYS A 553 2.23 -8.72 -15.77
C LYS A 553 1.44 -7.68 -15.02
N LYS A 554 1.84 -7.35 -13.78
CA LYS A 554 1.20 -6.29 -13.00
C LYS A 554 1.36 -4.93 -13.69
N GLU A 555 0.29 -4.16 -13.74
CA GLU A 555 0.22 -2.88 -14.47
C GLU A 555 -0.24 -1.72 -13.57
N LYS A 556 -1.12 -1.99 -12.59
CA LYS A 556 -1.61 -0.96 -11.68
C LYS A 556 -2.05 -1.57 -10.34
N GLN A 557 -1.97 -0.78 -9.28
CA GLN A 557 -2.45 -1.13 -7.95
C GLN A 557 -3.20 0.04 -7.29
N TRP A 558 -4.21 -0.30 -6.51
CA TRP A 558 -4.89 0.56 -5.55
C TRP A 558 -4.66 0.01 -4.14
N ILE A 559 -4.66 0.89 -3.15
CA ILE A 559 -4.49 0.54 -1.74
C ILE A 559 -5.36 1.43 -0.87
N ASP A 560 -5.87 0.90 0.23
CA ASP A 560 -6.60 1.66 1.22
C ASP A 560 -5.70 2.63 2.01
N ASP A 561 -6.31 3.57 2.73
CA ASP A 561 -5.60 4.62 3.48
C ASP A 561 -4.82 4.09 4.70
N PHE A 562 -5.02 2.83 5.09
CA PHE A 562 -4.40 2.20 6.25
C PHE A 562 -3.29 1.20 5.86
N GLY A 563 -3.15 0.89 4.57
CA GLY A 563 -2.19 -0.10 4.07
C GLY A 563 -2.54 -1.54 4.43
N ILE A 564 -3.83 -1.85 4.62
CA ILE A 564 -4.31 -3.19 5.01
C ILE A 564 -4.57 -4.06 3.78
N PHE A 565 -5.23 -3.52 2.77
CA PHE A 565 -5.68 -4.23 1.58
C PHE A 565 -5.21 -3.54 0.31
N THR A 566 -4.72 -4.36 -0.61
CA THR A 566 -4.39 -3.95 -1.97
C THR A 566 -5.38 -4.55 -2.96
N VAL A 567 -5.59 -3.85 -4.06
CA VAL A 567 -6.29 -4.35 -5.25
C VAL A 567 -5.39 -4.07 -6.43
N SER A 568 -4.98 -5.12 -7.14
CA SER A 568 -4.04 -5.02 -8.25
C SER A 568 -4.65 -5.54 -9.53
N ILE A 569 -4.15 -5.01 -10.65
CA ILE A 569 -4.47 -5.48 -11.98
C ILE A 569 -3.20 -5.96 -12.67
N ALA A 570 -3.31 -7.14 -13.27
CA ALA A 570 -2.27 -7.70 -14.11
C ALA A 570 -2.81 -8.11 -15.48
N ARG A 571 -2.03 -7.87 -16.53
CA ARG A 571 -2.37 -8.18 -17.91
C ARG A 571 -1.88 -9.57 -18.28
N LYS A 572 -2.69 -10.34 -19.00
CA LYS A 572 -2.20 -11.48 -19.76
C LYS A 572 -1.59 -10.96 -21.07
N PRO A 573 -0.31 -11.23 -21.38
CA PRO A 573 0.28 -10.80 -22.64
C PRO A 573 -0.58 -11.21 -23.85
N ALA A 574 -0.76 -10.30 -24.81
CA ALA A 574 -1.25 -10.67 -26.13
C ALA A 574 -0.12 -11.45 -26.82
N LEU A 575 -0.41 -12.67 -27.27
CA LEU A 575 0.55 -13.50 -28.01
C LEU A 575 0.91 -12.86 -29.35
#